data_AF-A0A8H7LG50-F1
#
_entry.id   AF-A0A8H7LG50-F1
#
_cell.length_a   1.000
_cell.length_b   1.000
_cell.length_c   1.000
_cell.angle_alpha   90.00
_cell.angle_beta   90.00
_cell.angle_gamma   90.00
#
_symmetry.space_group_name_H-M   'P 1'
#
loop_
_entity.id
_entity.type
_entity.pdbx_description
1 polymer ?
#
loop_
_entity_poly.entity_id
_entity_poly.type
_entity_poly.pdbx_seq_one_letter_code
_entity_poly.pdbx_strand_id
1 'polypeptide(L)'
;MRSTLVSLLFGQLVLAATLVHNDEIPILKLNVDTKLAVRSSPDNIRVEFTIANTGRETYSILETPTSLLSTEFSTNKFYPEKKDGSRRSPIFKGIKLKWDADRAAKGNKILKLLPGRPVTVTHEFSKLYDFARSGPGVYKLLPLSVLQLIDEKGNHVLGQLDPPPTAEIIINQKLLNNLTHSSTSVITHNGHHRVEALQFRANCDTAQRAAINTAIADAQQLSANSLTRLRQQGIPAWRELPRTWFGSYEEERVYKARYTMSLITRPFNAYTVRF
;
A
#
# COMPACT_ATOMS: atom_id res chain seq x y z
N MET A 1 -53.12 -17.54 22.84
CA MET A 1 -52.38 -16.29 23.15
C MET A 1 -50.95 -16.66 23.50
N ARG A 2 -49.98 -16.17 22.71
CA ARG A 2 -48.53 -15.97 22.97
C ARG A 2 -47.70 -17.22 23.31
N SER A 3 -46.86 -17.76 22.39
CA SER A 3 -45.56 -17.21 21.90
C SER A 3 -44.59 -17.05 23.08
N THR A 4 -43.47 -17.77 23.20
CA THR A 4 -42.33 -17.77 22.27
C THR A 4 -41.36 -18.93 22.57
N LEU A 5 -40.96 -19.66 21.52
CA LEU A 5 -39.62 -20.24 21.37
C LEU A 5 -38.62 -19.09 21.14
N VAL A 6 -37.47 -19.08 21.83
CA VAL A 6 -36.31 -18.23 21.47
C VAL A 6 -35.01 -19.03 21.61
N SER A 7 -34.51 -19.42 20.43
CA SER A 7 -33.12 -19.32 19.96
C SER A 7 -31.98 -20.10 20.64
N LEU A 8 -31.74 -21.27 20.02
CA LEU A 8 -30.45 -21.80 19.55
C LEU A 8 -29.22 -20.87 19.55
N LEU A 9 -28.10 -21.44 20.05
CA LEU A 9 -26.75 -21.50 19.44
C LEU A 9 -26.21 -20.24 18.76
N PHE A 10 -25.17 -19.62 19.32
CA PHE A 10 -24.06 -19.04 18.55
C PHE A 10 -22.86 -18.75 19.46
N GLY A 11 -21.65 -19.12 19.01
CA GLY A 11 -20.42 -18.48 19.48
C GLY A 11 -19.22 -19.35 19.85
N GLN A 12 -18.97 -20.50 19.21
CA GLN A 12 -17.60 -21.02 19.20
C GLN A 12 -16.81 -20.28 18.12
N LEU A 13 -16.15 -19.19 18.55
CA LEU A 13 -15.13 -18.50 17.79
C LEU A 13 -13.90 -19.43 17.73
N VAL A 14 -13.83 -20.29 16.71
CA VAL A 14 -12.60 -21.02 16.40
C VAL A 14 -11.63 -19.99 15.82
N LEU A 15 -10.80 -19.41 16.69
CA LEU A 15 -9.61 -18.70 16.27
C LEU A 15 -8.64 -19.75 15.71
N ALA A 16 -8.77 -20.03 14.41
CA ALA A 16 -7.72 -20.74 13.69
C ALA A 16 -6.52 -19.79 13.64
N ALA A 17 -5.70 -19.82 14.69
CA ALA A 17 -4.32 -19.43 14.60
C ALA A 17 -3.67 -20.43 13.64
N THR A 18 -3.80 -20.19 12.34
CA THR A 18 -2.96 -20.84 11.36
C THR A 18 -1.53 -20.58 11.80
N LEU A 19 -0.81 -21.65 12.12
CA LEU A 19 0.63 -21.69 12.17
C LEU A 19 1.13 -20.92 10.95
N VAL A 20 1.53 -19.66 11.17
CA VAL A 20 2.35 -18.94 10.21
C VAL A 20 3.64 -19.76 10.22
N HIS A 21 3.79 -20.66 9.25
CA HIS A 21 5.11 -21.17 8.94
C HIS A 21 5.95 -19.92 8.72
N ASN A 22 6.97 -19.76 9.57
CA ASN A 22 8.04 -18.78 9.39
C ASN A 22 8.87 -19.20 8.16
N ASP A 23 8.24 -19.33 7.00
CA ASP A 23 8.94 -19.15 5.75
C ASP A 23 9.26 -17.66 5.72
N GLU A 24 10.40 -17.32 6.30
CA GLU A 24 10.99 -15.99 6.18
C GLU A 24 11.06 -15.70 4.69
N ILE A 25 10.19 -14.81 4.19
CA ILE A 25 10.38 -14.27 2.84
C ILE A 25 11.73 -13.54 2.92
N PRO A 26 12.77 -14.03 2.22
CA PRO A 26 14.10 -13.45 2.33
C PRO A 26 14.03 -12.02 1.78
N ILE A 27 14.57 -11.08 2.55
CA ILE A 27 14.75 -9.70 2.08
C ILE A 27 16.16 -9.59 1.54
N LEU A 28 16.26 -9.41 0.23
CA LEU A 28 17.50 -9.14 -0.47
C LEU A 28 17.81 -7.65 -0.40
N LYS A 29 18.99 -7.28 0.09
CA LYS A 29 19.50 -5.91 -0.10
C LYS A 29 19.91 -5.73 -1.55
N LEU A 30 19.31 -4.75 -2.22
CA LEU A 30 19.57 -4.48 -3.62
C LEU A 30 20.80 -3.59 -3.80
N ASN A 31 21.67 -3.93 -4.75
CA ASN A 31 22.76 -3.06 -5.19
C ASN A 31 22.22 -2.04 -6.20
N VAL A 32 21.57 -1.00 -5.69
CA VAL A 32 20.91 0.02 -6.51
C VAL A 32 21.13 1.41 -5.96
N ASP A 33 21.31 2.37 -6.85
CA ASP A 33 21.20 3.79 -6.53
C ASP A 33 19.77 4.26 -6.82
N THR A 34 19.17 4.96 -5.87
CA THR A 34 17.82 5.52 -6.03
C THR A 34 17.80 7.02 -5.84
N LYS A 35 16.95 7.70 -6.60
CA LYS A 35 16.77 9.14 -6.51
C LYS A 35 15.30 9.50 -6.68
N LEU A 36 14.82 10.40 -5.82
CA LEU A 36 13.56 11.10 -6.02
C LEU A 36 13.83 12.58 -6.32
N ALA A 37 13.39 13.04 -7.48
CA ALA A 37 13.45 14.44 -7.86
C ALA A 37 12.03 15.03 -7.91
N VAL A 38 11.88 16.25 -7.41
CA VAL A 38 10.59 16.95 -7.37
C VAL A 38 10.66 18.11 -8.34
N ARG A 39 9.65 18.21 -9.21
CA ARG A 39 9.45 19.37 -10.10
C ARG A 39 8.12 20.01 -9.76
N SER A 40 8.17 21.25 -9.30
CA SER A 40 6.99 22.02 -8.96
C SER A 40 6.75 23.11 -10.00
N SER A 41 5.50 23.26 -10.42
CA SER A 41 4.97 24.42 -11.13
C SER A 41 3.88 25.08 -10.27
N PRO A 42 3.37 26.26 -10.66
CA PRO A 42 2.28 26.91 -9.92
C PRO A 42 1.01 26.05 -9.76
N ASP A 43 0.79 25.10 -10.69
CA ASP A 43 -0.46 24.33 -10.77
C ASP A 43 -0.27 22.83 -10.56
N ASN A 44 0.99 22.35 -10.51
CA ASN A 44 1.27 20.94 -10.50
C ASN A 44 2.60 20.59 -9.81
N ILE A 45 2.66 19.37 -9.27
CA ILE A 45 3.88 18.76 -8.75
C ILE A 45 4.05 17.42 -9.47
N ARG A 46 5.23 17.26 -10.05
CA ARG A 46 5.71 15.97 -10.59
C ARG A 46 6.82 15.44 -9.72
N VAL A 47 6.81 14.13 -9.51
CA VAL A 47 7.87 13.41 -8.79
C VAL A 47 8.46 12.37 -9.72
N GLU A 48 9.76 12.49 -9.97
CA GLU A 48 10.54 11.56 -10.79
C GLU A 48 11.29 10.60 -9.87
N PHE A 49 11.04 9.30 -10.02
CA PHE A 49 11.81 8.26 -9.36
C PHE A 49 12.77 7.63 -10.36
N THR A 50 14.06 7.67 -10.04
CA THR A 50 15.11 6.98 -10.79
C THR A 50 15.69 5.86 -9.94
N ILE A 51 15.84 4.68 -10.54
CA ILE A 51 16.56 3.54 -9.97
C ILE A 51 17.63 3.08 -10.95
N ALA A 52 18.85 2.87 -10.48
CA ALA A 52 19.97 2.36 -11.26
C ALA A 52 20.56 1.14 -10.57
N ASN A 53 20.71 0.04 -11.30
CA ASN A 53 21.38 -1.15 -10.78
C ASN A 53 22.90 -0.99 -10.88
N THR A 54 23.57 -0.94 -9.73
CA THR A 54 25.02 -0.80 -9.59
C THR A 54 25.73 -2.15 -9.45
N GLY A 55 24.96 -3.23 -9.29
CA GLY A 55 25.44 -4.60 -9.27
C GLY A 55 25.68 -5.18 -10.66
N ARG A 56 25.92 -6.49 -10.69
CA ARG A 56 26.21 -7.26 -11.92
C ARG A 56 25.04 -8.12 -12.39
N GLU A 57 24.09 -8.40 -11.51
CA GLU A 57 22.94 -9.26 -11.79
C GLU A 57 21.77 -8.42 -12.30
N THR A 58 20.90 -9.02 -13.11
CA THR A 58 19.66 -8.35 -13.53
C THR A 58 18.57 -8.62 -12.49
N TYR A 59 17.88 -7.57 -12.03
CA TYR A 59 16.72 -7.74 -11.15
C TYR A 59 15.43 -7.80 -11.95
N SER A 60 14.63 -8.84 -11.75
CA SER A 60 13.26 -8.96 -12.27
C SER A 60 12.29 -8.40 -11.24
N ILE A 61 11.88 -7.15 -11.41
CA ILE A 61 11.03 -6.42 -10.47
C ILE A 61 9.59 -6.51 -10.93
N LEU A 62 8.72 -7.02 -10.08
CA LEU A 62 7.29 -7.05 -10.31
C LEU A 62 6.71 -5.64 -10.10
N GLU A 63 6.03 -5.12 -11.11
CA GLU A 63 5.47 -3.76 -11.13
C GLU A 63 4.22 -3.68 -10.24
N THR A 64 4.44 -3.70 -8.93
CA THR A 64 3.34 -3.60 -7.98
C THR A 64 2.71 -2.20 -8.07
N PRO A 65 1.39 -2.06 -7.92
CA PRO A 65 0.78 -0.74 -8.08
C PRO A 65 1.25 0.25 -7.02
N THR A 66 1.57 -0.18 -5.80
CA THR A 66 2.15 0.71 -4.77
C THR A 66 3.63 1.03 -4.98
N SER A 67 4.31 0.40 -5.94
CA SER A 67 5.69 0.72 -6.32
C SER A 67 5.77 2.08 -7.01
N LEU A 68 6.89 2.77 -6.81
CA LEU A 68 7.28 3.95 -7.59
C LEU A 68 7.61 3.62 -9.05
N LEU A 69 7.77 2.35 -9.40
CA LEU A 69 8.08 1.93 -10.77
C LEU A 69 6.83 1.74 -11.65
N SER A 70 5.64 1.62 -11.04
CA SER A 70 4.39 1.46 -11.79
C SER A 70 3.71 2.80 -12.02
N THR A 71 3.31 3.14 -13.25
CA THR A 71 2.50 4.32 -13.59
C THR A 71 1.07 3.99 -13.98
N GLU A 72 0.76 2.69 -14.13
CA GLU A 72 -0.53 2.22 -14.62
C GLU A 72 -1.70 2.68 -13.76
N PHE A 73 -1.50 2.74 -12.44
CA PHE A 73 -2.53 3.13 -11.50
C PHE A 73 -2.08 4.28 -10.61
N SER A 74 -3.00 5.23 -10.42
CA SER A 74 -2.86 6.38 -9.52
C SER A 74 -3.08 5.96 -8.05
N THR A 75 -2.28 5.03 -7.54
CA THR A 75 -2.36 4.52 -6.16
C THR A 75 -1.52 5.33 -5.17
N ASN A 76 -1.67 5.02 -3.88
CA ASN A 76 -0.91 5.67 -2.83
C ASN A 76 0.55 5.17 -2.81
N LYS A 77 1.47 6.01 -3.28
CA LYS A 77 2.89 5.67 -3.43
C LYS A 77 3.82 6.46 -2.51
N PHE A 78 3.49 7.72 -2.22
CA PHE A 78 4.44 8.70 -1.66
C PHE A 78 4.28 9.00 -0.17
N TYR A 79 3.13 8.67 0.43
CA TYR A 79 2.84 8.85 1.87
C TYR A 79 3.41 10.18 2.46
N PRO A 80 2.92 11.34 2.00
CA PRO A 80 3.45 12.63 2.44
C PRO A 80 3.20 12.88 3.93
N GLU A 81 4.26 13.22 4.66
CA GLU A 81 4.23 13.61 6.07
C GLU A 81 4.68 15.06 6.24
N LYS A 82 3.93 15.85 7.01
CA LYS A 82 4.24 17.26 7.23
C LYS A 82 5.37 17.41 8.27
N LYS A 83 6.37 18.25 7.97
CA LYS A 83 7.55 18.42 8.85
C LYS A 83 7.31 19.28 10.09
N ASP A 84 6.11 19.85 10.25
CA ASP A 84 5.75 20.72 11.38
C ASP A 84 5.33 19.96 12.65
N GLY A 85 5.41 18.61 12.64
CA GLY A 85 4.98 17.76 13.75
C GLY A 85 3.45 17.63 13.88
N SER A 86 2.68 18.23 12.96
CA SER A 86 1.23 18.10 12.94
C SER A 86 0.80 16.68 12.58
N ARG A 87 -0.23 16.18 13.26
CA ARG A 87 -0.90 14.91 12.90
C ARG A 87 -1.82 15.03 11.68
N ARG A 88 -1.95 16.23 11.10
CA ARG A 88 -2.80 16.47 9.92
C ARG A 88 -2.06 16.09 8.65
N SER A 89 -2.26 14.86 8.18
CA SER A 89 -1.74 14.40 6.89
C SER A 89 -2.68 14.73 5.73
N PRO A 90 -2.13 14.92 4.51
CA PRO A 90 -2.91 15.03 3.28
C PRO A 90 -3.79 13.80 3.06
N ILE A 91 -4.95 13.99 2.43
CA ILE A 91 -5.88 12.89 2.15
C ILE A 91 -5.53 12.31 0.78
N PHE A 92 -5.23 11.01 0.71
CA PHE A 92 -5.05 10.33 -0.57
C PHE A 92 -6.39 10.26 -1.33
N LYS A 93 -6.41 10.74 -2.59
CA LYS A 93 -7.61 10.82 -3.46
C LYS A 93 -7.55 9.90 -4.69
N GLY A 94 -6.48 9.12 -4.84
CA GLY A 94 -6.32 8.20 -5.97
C GLY A 94 -7.06 6.87 -5.79
N ILE A 95 -6.66 5.89 -6.61
CA ILE A 95 -7.28 4.57 -6.68
C ILE A 95 -6.76 3.65 -5.56
N LYS A 96 -7.66 2.91 -4.93
CA LYS A 96 -7.34 1.74 -4.09
C LYS A 96 -7.68 0.50 -4.88
N LEU A 97 -6.76 -0.46 -4.95
CA LEU A 97 -6.92 -1.67 -5.75
C LEU A 97 -6.51 -2.92 -5.00
N LYS A 98 -7.17 -4.02 -5.34
CA LYS A 98 -6.72 -5.37 -4.98
C LYS A 98 -5.92 -5.95 -6.14
N TRP A 99 -4.70 -6.36 -5.84
CA TRP A 99 -3.73 -6.84 -6.81
C TRP A 99 -3.21 -8.21 -6.38
N ASP A 100 -3.11 -9.09 -7.36
CA ASP A 100 -2.69 -10.49 -7.22
C ASP A 100 -1.29 -10.63 -7.84
N ALA A 101 -0.31 -10.93 -7.00
CA ALA A 101 1.10 -10.96 -7.39
C ALA A 101 1.41 -12.13 -8.34
N ASP A 102 0.86 -13.30 -8.06
CA ASP A 102 1.10 -14.51 -8.83
C ASP A 102 0.54 -14.35 -10.25
N ARG A 103 -0.65 -13.74 -10.36
CA ARG A 103 -1.26 -13.43 -11.65
C ARG A 103 -0.46 -12.36 -12.40
N ALA A 104 -0.02 -11.30 -11.72
CA ALA A 104 0.76 -10.25 -12.36
C ALA A 104 2.11 -10.76 -12.88
N ALA A 105 2.75 -11.68 -12.15
CA ALA A 105 3.99 -12.33 -12.58
C ALA A 105 3.79 -13.14 -13.86
N LYS A 106 2.66 -13.84 -14.00
CA LYS A 106 2.28 -14.57 -15.23
C LYS A 106 1.87 -13.65 -16.38
N GLY A 107 1.39 -12.44 -16.07
CA GLY A 107 0.87 -11.45 -17.02
C GLY A 107 1.89 -10.45 -17.57
N ASN A 108 3.19 -10.75 -17.52
CA ASN A 108 4.28 -9.88 -18.01
C ASN A 108 4.41 -8.49 -17.34
N LYS A 109 3.93 -8.32 -16.10
CA LYS A 109 4.12 -7.07 -15.33
C LYS A 109 5.49 -7.00 -14.64
N ILE A 110 6.54 -7.43 -15.35
CA ILE A 110 7.90 -7.56 -14.82
C ILE A 110 8.82 -6.55 -15.53
N LEU A 111 9.34 -5.61 -14.76
CA LEU A 111 10.41 -4.71 -15.16
C LEU A 111 11.76 -5.41 -14.96
N LYS A 112 12.56 -5.51 -16.02
CA LYS A 112 13.96 -5.96 -15.92
C LYS A 112 14.89 -4.78 -15.71
N LEU A 113 15.49 -4.71 -14.52
CA LEU A 113 16.49 -3.68 -14.20
C LEU A 113 17.90 -4.20 -14.47
N LEU A 114 18.41 -3.85 -15.65
CA LEU A 114 19.72 -4.28 -16.13
C LEU A 114 20.87 -3.53 -15.41
N PRO A 115 22.02 -4.18 -15.20
CA PRO A 115 23.24 -3.53 -14.70
C PRO A 115 23.60 -2.26 -15.48
N GLY A 116 23.92 -1.19 -14.76
CA GLY A 116 24.36 0.09 -15.33
C GLY A 116 23.31 0.86 -16.13
N ARG A 117 22.07 0.37 -16.23
CA ARG A 117 20.98 1.03 -16.98
C ARG A 117 19.93 1.60 -16.03
N PRO A 118 19.92 2.92 -15.81
CA PRO A 118 18.91 3.55 -14.97
C PRO A 118 17.52 3.51 -15.63
N VAL A 119 16.50 3.35 -14.81
CA VAL A 119 15.10 3.50 -15.19
C VAL A 119 14.52 4.70 -14.44
N THR A 120 13.86 5.60 -15.17
CA THR A 120 13.22 6.79 -14.60
C THR A 120 11.72 6.77 -14.87
N VAL A 121 10.94 7.03 -13.82
CA VAL A 121 9.48 7.01 -13.85
C VAL A 121 8.93 8.32 -13.26
N THR A 122 8.04 8.98 -13.98
CA THR A 122 7.44 10.25 -13.57
C THR A 122 6.00 10.06 -13.08
N HIS A 123 5.69 10.63 -11.92
CA HIS A 123 4.35 10.60 -11.31
C HIS A 123 3.75 12.00 -11.20
N GLU A 124 2.47 12.11 -11.52
CA GLU A 124 1.66 13.33 -11.31
C GLU A 124 1.17 13.38 -9.86
N PHE A 125 2.00 13.91 -8.96
CA PHE A 125 1.78 13.87 -7.51
C PHE A 125 0.54 14.65 -7.06
N SER A 126 0.31 15.82 -7.66
CA SER A 126 -0.80 16.71 -7.31
C SER A 126 -2.18 16.07 -7.46
N LYS A 127 -2.31 15.07 -8.33
CA LYS A 127 -3.57 14.33 -8.55
C LYS A 127 -3.85 13.29 -7.46
N LEU A 128 -2.84 12.91 -6.68
CA LEU A 128 -2.92 11.81 -5.73
C LEU A 128 -3.34 12.24 -4.32
N TYR A 129 -3.11 13.51 -3.93
CA TYR A 129 -3.26 13.96 -2.55
C TYR A 129 -4.02 15.29 -2.44
N ASP A 130 -4.88 15.37 -1.44
CA ASP A 130 -5.56 16.58 -1.00
C ASP A 130 -4.85 17.21 0.20
N PHE A 131 -4.45 18.46 0.04
CA PHE A 131 -3.77 19.22 1.08
C PHE A 131 -4.68 20.19 1.83
N ALA A 132 -5.98 20.27 1.52
CA ALA A 132 -6.91 21.23 2.11
C ALA A 132 -6.91 21.19 3.65
N ARG A 133 -6.85 19.98 4.23
CA ARG A 133 -6.86 19.78 5.69
C ARG A 133 -5.48 19.94 6.34
N SER A 134 -4.41 19.55 5.65
CA SER A 134 -3.04 19.60 6.18
C SER A 134 -2.39 20.97 6.00
N GLY A 135 -2.88 21.75 5.04
CA GLY A 135 -2.50 23.14 4.77
C GLY A 135 -1.15 23.30 4.08
N PRO A 136 -0.70 24.54 3.88
CA PRO A 136 0.62 24.81 3.34
C PRO A 136 1.73 24.34 4.30
N GLY A 137 2.91 24.06 3.76
CA GLY A 137 4.09 23.64 4.50
C GLY A 137 5.04 22.75 3.70
N VAL A 138 6.10 22.29 4.37
CA VAL A 138 7.06 21.34 3.82
C VAL A 138 6.63 19.92 4.19
N TYR A 139 6.57 19.04 3.19
CA TYR A 139 6.20 17.64 3.35
C TYR A 139 7.35 16.74 2.91
N LYS A 140 7.67 15.75 3.74
CA LYS A 140 8.59 14.67 3.39
C LYS A 140 7.79 13.55 2.71
N LEU A 141 8.29 13.08 1.57
CA LEU A 141 7.76 11.92 0.87
C LEU A 141 8.46 10.66 1.41
N LEU A 142 7.65 9.67 1.80
CA LEU A 142 8.06 8.41 2.41
C LEU A 142 7.49 7.21 1.65
N PRO A 143 7.90 7.02 0.38
CA PRO A 143 7.48 5.86 -0.39
C PRO A 143 7.99 4.55 0.20
N LEU A 144 7.37 3.44 -0.21
CA LEU A 144 7.81 2.11 0.17
C LEU A 144 9.21 1.87 -0.40
N SER A 145 10.13 1.42 0.46
CA SER A 145 11.50 1.04 0.10
C SER A 145 11.62 -0.43 -0.29
N VAL A 146 10.50 -1.16 -0.39
CA VAL A 146 10.50 -2.59 -0.71
C VAL A 146 9.90 -2.79 -2.10
N LEU A 147 10.62 -3.54 -2.91
CA LEU A 147 10.20 -4.01 -4.21
C LEU A 147 9.87 -5.50 -4.14
N GLN A 148 8.90 -5.94 -4.93
CA GLN A 148 8.66 -7.36 -5.12
C GLN A 148 9.48 -7.82 -6.32
N LEU A 149 10.25 -8.88 -6.14
CA LEU A 149 11.11 -9.48 -7.15
C LEU A 149 10.59 -10.86 -7.52
N ILE A 150 10.95 -11.31 -8.71
CA ILE A 150 10.82 -12.68 -9.15
C ILE A 150 12.23 -13.24 -9.32
N ASP A 151 12.56 -14.29 -8.58
CA ASP A 151 13.84 -14.98 -8.74
C ASP A 151 13.88 -15.80 -10.04
N GLU A 152 15.04 -16.39 -10.35
CA GLU A 152 15.22 -17.22 -11.55
C GLU A 152 14.32 -18.46 -11.59
N LYS A 153 13.84 -18.92 -10.42
CA LYS A 153 12.94 -20.07 -10.27
C LYS A 153 11.46 -19.66 -10.33
N GLY A 154 11.16 -18.37 -10.46
CA GLY A 154 9.80 -17.85 -10.50
C GLY A 154 9.19 -17.58 -9.12
N ASN A 155 9.96 -17.64 -8.04
CA ASN A 155 9.47 -17.36 -6.68
C ASN A 155 9.46 -15.87 -6.38
N HIS A 156 8.55 -15.47 -5.50
CA HIS A 156 8.50 -14.12 -4.98
C HIS A 156 9.56 -13.88 -3.91
N VAL A 157 10.37 -12.84 -4.11
CA VAL A 157 11.38 -12.38 -3.16
C VAL A 157 11.14 -10.89 -2.88
N LEU A 158 11.52 -10.40 -1.71
CA LEU A 158 11.46 -8.97 -1.40
C LEU A 158 12.84 -8.34 -1.59
N GLY A 159 12.90 -7.23 -2.31
CA GLY A 159 14.11 -6.41 -2.48
C GLY A 159 14.01 -5.15 -1.64
N GLN A 160 14.98 -4.89 -0.79
CA GLN A 160 15.08 -3.67 0.00
C GLN A 160 15.96 -2.64 -0.72
N LEU A 161 15.42 -1.43 -0.88
CA LEU A 161 16.13 -0.22 -1.29
C LEU A 161 16.83 0.38 -0.07
N ASP A 162 18.15 0.53 -0.15
CA ASP A 162 18.97 1.07 0.92
C ASP A 162 19.96 2.10 0.32
N PRO A 163 19.85 3.40 0.64
CA PRO A 163 18.87 4.00 1.55
C PRO A 163 17.45 4.06 0.94
N PRO A 164 16.39 4.14 1.77
CA PRO A 164 15.04 4.41 1.31
C PRO A 164 14.97 5.72 0.52
N PRO A 165 14.29 5.73 -0.65
CA PRO A 165 14.17 6.95 -1.43
C PRO A 165 13.28 7.95 -0.71
N THR A 166 13.78 9.18 -0.51
CA THR A 166 13.00 10.27 0.09
C THR A 166 13.18 11.56 -0.70
N ALA A 167 12.20 12.45 -0.57
CA ALA A 167 12.27 13.80 -1.13
C ALA A 167 11.41 14.75 -0.28
N GLU A 168 11.61 16.05 -0.45
CA GLU A 168 10.77 17.07 0.17
C GLU A 168 10.01 17.85 -0.90
N ILE A 169 8.76 18.16 -0.61
CA ILE A 169 7.92 19.03 -1.42
C ILE A 169 7.47 20.23 -0.59
N ILE A 170 7.26 21.36 -1.25
CA ILE A 170 6.73 22.58 -0.62
C ILE A 170 5.34 22.84 -1.20
N ILE A 171 4.34 22.84 -0.31
CA ILE A 171 2.98 23.28 -0.64
C ILE A 171 2.82 24.70 -0.13
N ASN A 172 2.79 25.68 -1.04
CA ASN A 172 2.48 27.06 -0.70
C ASN A 172 0.98 27.35 -0.87
N GLN A 173 0.52 28.51 -0.39
CA GLN A 173 -0.91 28.85 -0.44
C GLN A 173 -1.44 28.97 -1.87
N LYS A 174 -0.64 29.47 -2.81
CA LYS A 174 -1.03 29.59 -4.23
C LYS A 174 -1.29 28.21 -4.84
N LEU A 175 -0.35 27.28 -4.67
CA LEU A 175 -0.47 25.91 -5.14
C LEU A 175 -1.66 25.22 -4.45
N LEU A 176 -1.83 25.39 -3.14
CA LEU A 176 -2.97 24.82 -2.42
C LEU A 176 -4.31 25.27 -3.02
N ASN A 177 -4.48 26.57 -3.28
CA ASN A 177 -5.69 27.11 -3.90
C ASN A 177 -5.93 26.47 -5.28
N ASN A 178 -4.89 26.36 -6.11
CA ASN A 178 -4.99 25.78 -7.45
C ASN A 178 -5.33 24.28 -7.41
N LEU A 179 -4.77 23.53 -6.45
CA LEU A 179 -5.08 22.11 -6.23
C LEU A 179 -6.51 21.89 -5.74
N THR A 180 -7.04 22.80 -4.92
CA THR A 180 -8.44 22.73 -4.47
C THR A 180 -9.43 23.02 -5.60
N HIS A 181 -9.11 23.94 -6.52
CA HIS A 181 -9.96 24.25 -7.67
C HIS A 181 -9.92 23.17 -8.76
N SER A 182 -8.83 22.40 -8.88
CA SER A 182 -8.70 21.31 -9.85
C SER A 182 -9.40 19.99 -9.42
N SER A 183 -9.98 19.95 -8.21
CA SER A 183 -10.49 18.72 -7.58
C SER A 183 -11.82 18.17 -8.14
N THR A 184 -12.33 18.67 -9.27
CA THR A 184 -13.57 18.16 -9.91
C THR A 184 -13.34 16.98 -10.86
N SER A 185 -12.10 16.62 -11.16
CA SER A 185 -11.79 15.46 -12.00
C SER A 185 -11.74 14.18 -11.16
N VAL A 186 -12.89 13.53 -10.98
CA VAL A 186 -12.92 12.12 -10.57
C VAL A 186 -12.04 11.36 -11.56
N ILE A 187 -10.97 10.70 -11.08
CA ILE A 187 -10.17 9.82 -11.93
C ILE A 187 -11.06 8.64 -12.31
N THR A 188 -11.80 8.75 -13.41
CA THR A 188 -12.60 7.68 -13.99
C THR A 188 -11.68 6.85 -14.88
N HIS A 189 -11.17 5.73 -14.36
CA HIS A 189 -10.56 4.71 -15.21
C HIS A 189 -11.70 3.91 -15.87
N ASN A 190 -12.11 4.34 -17.06
CA ASN A 190 -12.95 3.54 -17.94
C ASN A 190 -12.06 2.46 -18.57
N GLY A 191 -12.29 1.19 -18.24
CA GLY A 191 -11.64 0.07 -18.96
C GLY A 191 -11.13 -1.10 -18.13
N HIS A 192 -11.15 -1.02 -16.80
CA HIS A 192 -10.85 -2.21 -15.98
C HIS A 192 -12.16 -2.85 -15.52
N HIS A 193 -12.34 -4.13 -15.85
CA HIS A 193 -13.47 -4.91 -15.38
C HIS A 193 -13.53 -4.83 -13.86
N ARG A 194 -14.58 -4.18 -13.34
CA ARG A 194 -14.99 -4.32 -11.94
C ARG A 194 -15.31 -5.79 -11.77
N VAL A 195 -14.41 -6.54 -11.15
CA VAL A 195 -14.80 -7.87 -10.70
C VAL A 195 -15.89 -7.66 -9.67
N GLU A 196 -17.00 -8.37 -9.88
CA GLU A 196 -18.14 -8.34 -8.98
C GLU A 196 -17.70 -8.55 -7.54
N ALA A 197 -18.42 -7.89 -6.65
CA ALA A 197 -18.28 -7.97 -5.21
C ALA A 197 -18.18 -9.43 -4.71
N LEU A 198 -17.70 -9.56 -3.46
CA LEU A 198 -17.73 -10.77 -2.63
C LEU A 198 -18.66 -11.88 -3.17
N GLN A 199 -18.06 -12.91 -3.77
CA GLN A 199 -18.80 -14.04 -4.33
C GLN A 199 -18.99 -15.08 -3.24
N PHE A 200 -20.25 -15.39 -2.94
CA PHE A 200 -20.59 -16.50 -2.06
C PHE A 200 -20.82 -17.76 -2.87
N ARG A 201 -20.33 -18.90 -2.39
CA ARG A 201 -20.72 -20.19 -2.96
C ARG A 201 -22.23 -20.40 -2.77
N ALA A 202 -22.83 -21.23 -3.64
CA ALA A 202 -24.27 -21.44 -3.69
C ALA A 202 -24.89 -21.91 -2.35
N ASN A 203 -24.10 -22.53 -1.48
CA ASN A 203 -24.52 -23.08 -0.19
C ASN A 203 -24.43 -22.09 0.99
N CYS A 204 -24.01 -20.83 0.77
CA CYS A 204 -24.12 -19.81 1.82
C CYS A 204 -25.55 -19.27 1.87
N ASP A 205 -26.25 -19.50 2.98
CA ASP A 205 -27.58 -18.94 3.22
C ASP A 205 -27.53 -17.43 3.53
N THR A 206 -28.69 -16.78 3.56
CA THR A 206 -28.80 -15.32 3.77
C THR A 206 -28.20 -14.86 5.10
N ALA A 207 -28.34 -15.65 6.17
CA ALA A 207 -27.81 -15.32 7.49
C ALA A 207 -26.28 -15.43 7.52
N GLN A 208 -25.73 -16.48 6.90
CA GLN A 208 -24.28 -16.67 6.72
C GLN A 208 -23.68 -15.55 5.88
N ARG A 209 -24.35 -15.15 4.79
CA ARG A 209 -23.91 -14.02 3.96
C ARG A 209 -23.88 -12.71 4.75
N ALA A 210 -24.92 -12.45 5.55
CA ALA A 210 -24.98 -11.28 6.42
C ALA A 210 -23.85 -11.28 7.46
N ALA A 211 -23.62 -12.42 8.14
CA ALA A 211 -22.55 -12.57 9.12
C ALA A 211 -21.16 -12.36 8.50
N ILE A 212 -20.90 -12.90 7.32
CA ILE A 212 -19.63 -12.71 6.60
C ILE A 212 -19.45 -11.25 6.19
N ASN A 213 -20.50 -10.58 5.71
CA ASN A 213 -20.43 -9.15 5.37
C ASN A 213 -20.10 -8.28 6.59
N THR A 214 -20.69 -8.57 7.75
CA THR A 214 -20.34 -7.89 9.02
C THR A 214 -18.89 -8.16 9.41
N ALA A 215 -18.45 -9.43 9.38
CA ALA A 215 -17.08 -9.82 9.71
C ALA A 215 -16.05 -9.15 8.79
N ILE A 216 -16.38 -8.95 7.52
CA ILE A 216 -15.54 -8.21 6.57
C ILE A 216 -15.37 -6.75 6.99
N ALA A 217 -16.44 -6.07 7.39
CA ALA A 217 -16.36 -4.69 7.86
C ALA A 217 -15.48 -4.59 9.12
N ASP A 218 -15.67 -5.51 10.06
CA ASP A 218 -14.89 -5.57 11.30
C ASP A 218 -13.40 -5.86 11.02
N ALA A 219 -13.10 -6.81 10.13
CA ALA A 219 -11.73 -7.14 9.73
C ALA A 219 -11.05 -5.97 9.00
N GLN A 220 -11.78 -5.23 8.17
CA GLN A 220 -11.29 -4.02 7.52
C GLN A 220 -10.95 -2.95 8.56
N GLN A 221 -11.83 -2.72 9.53
CA GLN A 221 -11.58 -1.75 10.60
C GLN A 221 -10.37 -2.16 11.45
N LEU A 222 -10.29 -3.44 11.83
CA LEU A 222 -9.21 -3.98 12.65
C LEU A 222 -7.85 -3.87 11.95
N SER A 223 -7.80 -4.24 10.67
CA SER A 223 -6.57 -4.12 9.88
C SER A 223 -6.16 -2.66 9.71
N ALA A 224 -7.10 -1.72 9.46
CA ALA A 224 -6.77 -0.30 9.29
C ALA A 224 -6.20 0.31 10.57
N ASN A 225 -6.81 -0.03 11.71
CA ASN A 225 -6.33 0.35 13.03
C ASN A 225 -4.93 -0.24 13.29
N SER A 226 -4.70 -1.50 12.91
CA SER A 226 -3.42 -2.19 13.05
C SER A 226 -2.31 -1.53 12.22
N LEU A 227 -2.58 -1.19 10.95
CA LEU A 227 -1.62 -0.48 10.10
C LEU A 227 -1.30 0.92 10.64
N THR A 228 -2.32 1.64 11.11
CA THR A 228 -2.16 2.97 11.71
C THR A 228 -1.25 2.89 12.93
N ARG A 229 -1.42 1.86 13.77
CA ARG A 229 -0.57 1.63 14.93
C ARG A 229 0.85 1.23 14.55
N LEU A 230 1.03 0.32 13.60
CA LEU A 230 2.35 -0.08 13.09
C LEU A 230 3.14 1.10 12.51
N ARG A 231 2.46 2.11 11.95
CA ARG A 231 3.07 3.32 11.38
C ARG A 231 3.50 4.37 12.41
N GLN A 232 3.06 4.27 13.66
CA GLN A 232 3.54 5.19 14.70
C GLN A 232 5.05 4.99 14.89
N GLN A 233 5.83 6.07 14.86
CA GLN A 233 7.29 6.00 14.90
C GLN A 233 7.82 5.72 16.31
N GLY A 234 8.91 4.94 16.38
CA GLY A 234 9.75 4.80 17.56
C GLY A 234 9.60 3.50 18.37
N ILE A 235 10.66 3.18 19.12
CA ILE A 235 10.72 2.05 20.08
C ILE A 235 9.55 2.07 21.09
N PRO A 236 9.09 3.23 21.63
CA PRO A 236 7.95 3.26 22.54
C PRO A 236 6.65 2.74 21.90
N ALA A 237 6.38 3.10 20.65
CA ALA A 237 5.19 2.65 19.93
C ALA A 237 5.22 1.13 19.63
N TRP A 238 6.42 0.57 19.45
CA TRP A 238 6.62 -0.86 19.23
C TRP A 238 6.49 -1.70 20.51
N ARG A 239 6.88 -1.15 21.66
CA ARG A 239 6.95 -1.86 22.95
C ARG A 239 5.59 -2.29 23.51
N GLU A 240 4.50 -1.65 23.11
CA GLU A 240 3.15 -1.90 23.64
C GLU A 240 2.50 -3.18 23.10
N LEU A 241 2.01 -3.13 21.86
CA LEU A 241 1.17 -4.18 21.26
C LEU A 241 1.88 -4.94 20.13
N PRO A 242 2.63 -4.28 19.22
CA PRO A 242 3.38 -4.98 18.19
C PRO A 242 4.40 -5.98 18.76
N ARG A 243 5.03 -5.68 19.90
CA ARG A 243 6.00 -6.58 20.54
C ARG A 243 5.40 -7.93 20.94
N THR A 244 4.15 -7.97 21.38
CA THR A 244 3.48 -9.21 21.80
C THR A 244 3.31 -10.20 20.65
N TRP A 245 3.05 -9.69 19.44
CA TRP A 245 2.77 -10.51 18.26
C TRP A 245 3.97 -10.71 17.35
N PHE A 246 4.86 -9.71 17.30
CA PHE A 246 6.00 -9.70 16.39
C PHE A 246 7.33 -9.84 17.14
N GLY A 247 7.41 -9.77 18.47
CA GLY A 247 8.66 -9.84 19.22
C GLY A 247 9.42 -8.50 19.31
N SER A 248 10.69 -8.54 19.69
CA SER A 248 11.51 -7.34 19.91
C SER A 248 11.57 -6.41 18.70
N TYR A 249 11.83 -5.12 18.96
CA TYR A 249 12.01 -4.13 17.88
C TYR A 249 13.23 -4.49 17.04
N GLU A 250 12.99 -4.64 15.76
CA GLU A 250 13.99 -4.84 14.72
C GLU A 250 13.47 -4.13 13.47
N GLU A 251 14.31 -3.32 12.83
CA GLU A 251 13.87 -2.44 11.74
C GLU A 251 13.22 -3.25 10.61
N GLU A 252 13.88 -4.34 10.19
CA GLU A 252 13.39 -5.24 9.16
C GLU A 252 12.01 -5.82 9.49
N ARG A 253 11.80 -6.19 10.75
CA ARG A 253 10.54 -6.76 11.23
C ARG A 253 9.41 -5.75 11.25
N VAL A 254 9.72 -4.53 11.67
CA VAL A 254 8.79 -3.40 11.61
C VAL A 254 8.37 -3.14 10.17
N TYR A 255 9.32 -3.16 9.23
CA TYR A 255 9.02 -2.99 7.81
C TYR A 255 8.17 -4.13 7.24
N LYS A 256 8.52 -5.39 7.52
CA LYS A 256 7.74 -6.58 7.13
C LYS A 256 6.29 -6.48 7.64
N ALA A 257 6.11 -6.19 8.94
CA ALA A 257 4.78 -6.07 9.53
C ALA A 257 3.95 -4.94 8.88
N ARG A 258 4.57 -3.79 8.62
CA ARG A 258 3.92 -2.66 7.93
C ARG A 258 3.54 -3.01 6.50
N TYR A 259 4.45 -3.65 5.76
CA TYR A 259 4.23 -4.06 4.39
C TYR A 259 3.06 -5.05 4.31
N THR A 260 3.12 -6.15 5.08
CA THR A 260 2.07 -7.16 5.10
C THR A 260 0.72 -6.56 5.51
N MET A 261 0.68 -5.73 6.56
CA MET A 261 -0.57 -5.09 6.97
C MET A 261 -1.11 -4.10 5.93
N SER A 262 -0.24 -3.48 5.12
CA SER A 262 -0.66 -2.64 3.98
C SER A 262 -1.29 -3.44 2.83
N LEU A 263 -1.00 -4.74 2.74
CA LEU A 263 -1.68 -5.66 1.82
C LEU A 263 -3.05 -6.07 2.37
N ILE A 264 -3.13 -6.37 3.68
CA ILE A 264 -4.34 -6.86 4.35
C ILE A 264 -5.42 -5.78 4.49
N THR A 265 -5.04 -4.52 4.75
CA THR A 265 -5.97 -3.38 4.90
C THR A 265 -6.78 -2.99 3.67
N ARG A 266 -6.58 -3.69 2.55
CA ARG A 266 -7.24 -3.39 1.29
C ARG A 266 -8.71 -3.85 1.38
N PRO A 267 -9.70 -2.96 1.17
CA PRO A 267 -11.11 -3.30 1.35
C PRO A 267 -11.55 -4.43 0.42
N PHE A 268 -12.23 -5.43 0.98
CA PHE A 268 -12.70 -6.62 0.27
C PHE A 268 -13.74 -6.32 -0.82
N ASN A 269 -14.44 -5.20 -0.71
CA ASN A 269 -15.48 -4.75 -1.66
C ASN A 269 -14.95 -3.77 -2.72
N ALA A 270 -13.68 -3.37 -2.66
CA ALA A 270 -13.08 -2.43 -3.60
C ALA A 270 -12.25 -3.17 -4.67
N TYR A 271 -12.96 -3.52 -5.75
CA TYR A 271 -12.46 -3.63 -7.12
C TYR A 271 -11.16 -4.43 -7.30
N THR A 272 -11.32 -5.73 -7.54
CA THR A 272 -10.35 -6.53 -8.27
C THR A 272 -10.37 -6.10 -9.73
N VAL A 273 -9.20 -5.75 -10.28
CA VAL A 273 -8.98 -5.65 -11.72
C VAL A 273 -8.70 -7.08 -12.21
N ARG A 274 -9.48 -7.60 -13.16
CA ARG A 274 -9.07 -8.78 -13.93
C ARG A 274 -7.95 -8.35 -14.88
N PHE A 275 -6.77 -8.92 -14.69
CA PHE A 275 -5.76 -9.09 -15.74
C PHE A 275 -6.05 -10.41 -16.46
#